data_AF-A0A0W8DPV0-F1
#
_entry.id   AF-A0A0W8DPV0-F1
#
_cell.length_a   1.000
_cell.length_b   1.000
_cell.length_c   1.000
_cell.angle_alpha   90.00
_cell.angle_beta   90.00
_cell.angle_gamma   90.00
#
_symmetry.space_group_name_H-M   'P 1'
#
loop_
_entity.id
_entity.type
_entity.pdbx_description
1 polymer ?
#
loop_
_entity_poly.entity_id
_entity_poly.type
_entity_poly.pdbx_seq_one_letter_code
_entity_poly.pdbx_strand_id
1 'polypeptide(L)'
;MAFDGNCTEEVTEYKWHIHVKWPHDYDSESFEQCGLAITGNHYDPLKACGPNSEFVGTEECLLKKPEYNCNPDEYARDPLVCEKGDLAGKFGDFKLDDSKKVSEEYFDLNYPLPEENTPEWNMILHAVCGKVTPRIACAVGKQTSGWSSLSGSYYK
;
A
#
# COMPACT_ATOMS: atom_id res chain seq x y z
N MET A 1 24.21 -2.77 4.31
CA MET A 1 22.75 -2.67 4.22
C MET A 1 22.26 -2.23 5.58
N ALA A 2 22.08 -0.93 5.77
CA ALA A 2 21.57 -0.44 7.04
C ALA A 2 20.05 -0.42 6.93
N PHE A 3 19.45 -1.37 7.62
CA PHE A 3 18.22 -1.13 8.36
C PHE A 3 18.22 0.31 8.92
N ASP A 4 17.14 1.07 8.73
CA ASP A 4 17.02 2.40 9.32
C ASP A 4 17.34 2.27 10.81
N GLY A 5 18.44 2.90 11.25
CA GLY A 5 18.99 2.76 12.61
C GLY A 5 18.02 3.23 13.71
N ASN A 6 16.85 3.74 13.32
CA ASN A 6 15.75 4.12 14.18
C ASN A 6 14.80 2.98 14.58
N CYS A 7 14.90 1.78 13.97
CA CYS A 7 14.01 0.66 14.27
C CYS A 7 14.62 -0.39 15.23
N THR A 8 15.21 0.04 16.35
CA THR A 8 16.02 -0.85 17.21
C THR A 8 15.23 -1.85 18.06
N GLU A 9 13.90 -1.72 18.10
CA GLU A 9 13.01 -2.58 18.87
C GLU A 9 12.52 -3.77 18.04
N GLU A 10 11.99 -4.80 18.71
CA GLU A 10 11.40 -5.94 18.03
C GLU A 10 10.17 -5.51 17.22
N VAL A 11 10.20 -5.76 15.92
CA VAL A 11 9.08 -5.47 15.02
C VAL A 11 7.98 -6.49 15.24
N THR A 12 6.82 -6.02 15.66
CA THR A 12 5.61 -6.83 15.89
C THR A 12 4.48 -6.48 14.93
N GLU A 13 4.61 -5.38 14.19
CA GLU A 13 3.57 -4.89 13.29
C GLU A 13 4.17 -4.31 12.01
N TYR A 14 3.44 -4.41 10.91
CA TYR A 14 3.80 -3.82 9.61
C TYR A 14 2.67 -3.00 9.02
N LYS A 15 2.97 -1.77 8.57
CA LYS A 15 2.11 -1.08 7.61
C LYS A 15 2.40 -1.57 6.21
N TRP A 16 1.44 -1.45 5.32
CA TRP A 16 1.50 -2.05 3.99
C TRP A 16 0.70 -1.22 3.00
N HIS A 17 1.34 -0.89 1.87
CA HIS A 17 0.77 0.02 0.88
C HIS A 17 1.22 -0.35 -0.54
N ILE A 18 0.40 0.02 -1.53
CA ILE A 18 0.75 -0.05 -2.95
C ILE A 18 1.39 1.27 -3.36
N HIS A 19 2.56 1.20 -3.99
CA HIS A 19 3.36 2.32 -4.48
C HIS A 19 3.52 2.29 -5.99
N VAL A 20 3.87 3.43 -6.58
CA VAL A 20 3.69 3.68 -8.03
C VAL A 20 4.94 3.54 -8.90
N LYS A 21 6.12 3.24 -8.34
CA LYS A 21 7.36 3.10 -9.14
C LYS A 21 8.10 1.80 -8.85
N TRP A 22 8.60 1.16 -9.90
CA TRP A 22 9.49 0.01 -9.79
C TRP A 22 10.58 0.10 -10.86
N PRO A 23 11.81 0.52 -10.52
CA PRO A 23 12.87 0.72 -11.50
C PRO A 23 13.78 -0.51 -11.68
N HIS A 24 13.32 -1.70 -11.28
CA HIS A 24 14.13 -2.90 -11.22
C HIS A 24 13.62 -4.00 -12.16
N ASP A 25 14.55 -4.80 -12.69
CA ASP A 25 14.23 -5.96 -13.55
C ASP A 25 13.92 -7.25 -12.74
N TYR A 26 14.07 -7.19 -11.41
CA TYR A 26 13.78 -8.28 -10.48
C TYR A 26 12.52 -7.99 -9.65
N ASP A 27 12.07 -8.99 -8.88
CA ASP A 27 10.71 -9.02 -8.34
C ASP A 27 10.57 -8.37 -6.96
N SER A 28 11.66 -8.25 -6.22
CA SER A 28 11.63 -7.79 -4.84
C SER A 28 12.95 -7.17 -4.42
N GLU A 29 12.88 -6.26 -3.46
CA GLU A 29 14.03 -5.65 -2.81
C GLU A 29 13.75 -5.33 -1.34
N SER A 30 14.74 -4.73 -0.68
CA SER A 30 14.74 -4.43 0.75
C SER A 30 15.37 -3.06 1.08
N PHE A 31 14.95 -2.52 2.22
CA PHE A 31 15.54 -1.33 2.85
C PHE A 31 15.64 -0.11 1.90
N GLU A 32 16.85 0.41 1.69
CA GLU A 32 17.12 1.59 0.85
C GLU A 32 16.53 1.44 -0.56
N GLN A 33 16.54 0.23 -1.12
CA GLN A 33 15.98 -0.04 -2.45
C GLN A 33 14.45 0.05 -2.48
N CYS A 34 13.80 -0.01 -1.31
CA CYS A 34 12.37 0.28 -1.17
C CYS A 34 12.08 1.75 -0.87
N GLY A 35 13.10 2.61 -0.76
CA GLY A 35 12.98 4.00 -0.33
C GLY A 35 12.10 4.88 -1.23
N LEU A 36 11.56 5.96 -0.66
CA LEU A 36 10.65 6.91 -1.33
C LEU A 36 11.16 7.41 -2.69
N ALA A 37 12.45 7.72 -2.81
CA ALA A 37 13.02 8.20 -4.06
C ALA A 37 12.98 7.16 -5.19
N ILE A 38 12.96 5.87 -4.86
CA ILE A 38 13.01 4.74 -5.79
C ILE A 38 11.61 4.25 -6.12
N THR A 39 10.80 3.98 -5.09
CA THR A 39 9.48 3.34 -5.25
C THR A 39 8.32 4.32 -5.32
N GLY A 40 8.57 5.59 -5.03
CA GLY A 40 7.57 6.64 -5.09
C GLY A 40 6.57 6.62 -3.92
N ASN A 41 5.50 7.37 -4.12
CA ASN A 41 4.40 7.57 -3.18
C ASN A 41 3.32 6.49 -3.36
N HIS A 42 2.29 6.54 -2.52
CA HIS A 42 1.15 5.63 -2.57
C HIS A 42 0.36 5.83 -3.88
N TYR A 43 -0.20 4.73 -4.37
CA TYR A 43 -1.11 4.76 -5.51
C TYR A 43 -2.45 5.39 -5.11
N ASP A 44 -2.80 6.51 -5.73
CA ASP A 44 -3.98 7.33 -5.37
C ASP A 44 -4.64 7.97 -6.61
N PRO A 45 -5.11 7.16 -7.58
CA PRO A 45 -5.66 7.68 -8.83
C PRO A 45 -6.94 8.50 -8.62
N LEU A 46 -7.65 8.26 -7.51
CA LEU A 46 -8.89 8.94 -7.15
C LEU A 46 -8.66 10.19 -6.28
N LYS A 47 -7.41 10.47 -5.91
CA LYS A 47 -7.04 11.66 -5.15
C LYS A 47 -7.81 11.78 -3.84
N ALA A 48 -7.77 10.71 -3.05
CA ALA A 48 -8.13 10.79 -1.63
C ALA A 48 -7.13 11.71 -0.89
N CYS A 49 -5.93 11.90 -1.44
CA CYS A 49 -4.99 12.96 -1.09
C CYS A 49 -4.42 12.83 0.33
N GLY A 50 -4.15 11.61 0.79
CA GLY A 50 -3.43 11.41 2.03
C GLY A 50 -2.00 11.96 2.00
N PRO A 51 -1.31 11.95 3.15
CA PRO A 51 0.04 12.52 3.27
C PRO A 51 1.09 11.90 2.35
N ASN A 52 0.83 10.69 1.85
CA ASN A 52 1.75 9.94 0.99
C ASN A 52 1.18 9.72 -0.42
N SER A 53 0.10 10.40 -0.81
CA SER A 53 -0.47 10.35 -2.16
C SER A 53 0.58 10.68 -3.22
N GLU A 54 0.55 9.99 -4.36
CA GLU A 54 1.34 10.37 -5.54
C GLU A 54 1.05 11.79 -6.03
N PHE A 55 -0.10 12.35 -5.65
CA PHE A 55 -0.53 13.71 -5.97
C PHE A 55 -0.39 14.70 -4.81
N VAL A 56 0.28 14.35 -3.70
CA VAL A 56 0.36 15.17 -2.48
C VAL A 56 0.85 16.62 -2.69
N GLY A 57 1.64 16.87 -3.73
CA GLY A 57 2.15 18.21 -4.08
C GLY A 57 1.24 19.03 -4.98
N THR A 58 0.11 18.49 -5.45
CA THR A 58 -0.83 19.21 -6.32
C THR A 58 -1.74 20.12 -5.51
N GLU A 59 -2.22 21.23 -6.11
CA GLU A 59 -3.13 22.17 -5.44
C GLU A 59 -4.38 21.47 -4.88
N GLU A 60 -4.94 20.52 -5.63
CA GLU A 60 -6.08 19.72 -5.19
C GLU A 60 -5.78 18.95 -3.89
N CYS A 61 -4.65 18.24 -3.81
CA CYS A 61 -4.30 17.48 -2.62
C CYS A 61 -3.77 18.32 -1.47
N LEU A 62 -3.19 19.49 -1.74
CA LEU A 62 -2.79 20.41 -0.67
C LEU A 62 -4.00 20.86 0.17
N LEU A 63 -5.17 21.01 -0.46
CA LEU A 63 -6.43 21.36 0.22
C LEU A 63 -7.07 20.18 0.94
N LYS A 64 -7.08 18.98 0.32
CA LYS A 64 -7.74 17.78 0.88
C LYS A 64 -6.93 17.05 1.95
N LYS A 65 -5.60 17.09 1.89
CA LYS A 65 -4.72 16.33 2.79
C LYS A 65 -5.01 16.52 4.29
N PRO A 66 -5.32 17.72 4.80
CA PRO A 66 -5.69 17.91 6.21
C PRO A 66 -6.97 17.19 6.63
N GLU A 67 -7.84 16.85 5.67
CA GLU A 67 -9.11 16.15 5.88
C GLU A 67 -8.97 14.63 5.73
N TYR A 68 -7.81 14.15 5.29
CA TYR A 68 -7.57 12.72 5.10
C TYR A 68 -7.66 11.97 6.42
N ASN A 69 -8.67 11.11 6.53
CA ASN A 69 -8.98 10.36 7.74
C ASN A 69 -9.20 8.87 7.41
N CYS A 70 -8.36 8.30 6.55
CA CYS A 70 -8.45 6.87 6.25
C CYS A 70 -8.16 6.03 7.50
N ASN A 71 -9.17 5.26 7.90
CA ASN A 71 -9.12 4.25 8.95
C ASN A 71 -10.25 3.23 8.67
N PRO A 72 -10.25 2.04 9.29
CA PRO A 72 -11.24 1.01 8.98
C PRO A 72 -12.70 1.45 9.16
N ASP A 73 -13.00 2.27 10.16
CA ASP A 73 -14.36 2.73 10.45
C ASP A 73 -14.87 3.75 9.42
N GLU A 74 -14.00 4.65 8.94
CA GLU A 74 -14.33 5.58 7.86
C GLU A 74 -14.42 4.84 6.51
N TYR A 75 -13.48 3.93 6.23
CA TYR A 75 -13.47 3.15 4.99
C TYR A 75 -14.73 2.29 4.83
N ALA A 76 -15.21 1.68 5.92
CA ALA A 76 -16.45 0.90 5.92
C ALA A 76 -17.69 1.76 5.60
N ARG A 77 -17.65 3.06 5.86
CA ARG A 77 -18.75 4.01 5.57
C ARG A 77 -18.64 4.58 4.17
N ASP A 78 -17.43 4.92 3.74
CA ASP A 78 -17.16 5.47 2.42
C ASP A 78 -15.77 5.00 1.94
N PRO A 79 -15.71 4.04 0.99
CA PRO A 79 -14.44 3.53 0.47
C PRO A 79 -13.54 4.58 -0.20
N LEU A 80 -14.09 5.73 -0.60
CA LEU A 80 -13.35 6.80 -1.29
C LEU A 80 -12.57 7.73 -0.34
N VAL A 81 -12.74 7.58 0.97
CA VAL A 81 -11.96 8.35 1.97
C VAL A 81 -10.49 7.91 2.03
N CYS A 82 -10.18 6.73 1.50
CA CYS A 82 -8.86 6.14 1.49
C CYS A 82 -8.23 6.18 0.11
N GLU A 83 -6.93 6.43 0.05
CA GLU A 83 -6.14 6.19 -1.16
C GLU A 83 -6.30 4.71 -1.55
N LYS A 84 -6.36 4.41 -2.86
CA LYS A 84 -6.49 3.00 -3.30
C LYS A 84 -5.33 2.13 -2.78
N GLY A 85 -4.12 2.71 -2.71
CA GLY A 85 -2.93 2.03 -2.21
C GLY A 85 -2.75 2.02 -0.70
N ASP A 86 -3.57 2.73 0.10
CA ASP A 86 -3.42 2.77 1.57
C ASP A 86 -4.13 1.59 2.26
N LEU A 87 -3.59 0.38 2.06
CA LEU A 87 -4.22 -0.85 2.55
C LEU A 87 -4.20 -0.95 4.09
N ALA A 88 -3.10 -0.52 4.73
CA ALA A 88 -3.04 -0.42 6.18
C ALA A 88 -4.05 0.58 6.75
N GLY A 89 -4.27 1.72 6.10
CA GLY A 89 -5.35 2.65 6.49
C GLY A 89 -6.73 2.02 6.38
N LYS A 90 -6.99 1.23 5.34
CA LYS A 90 -8.29 0.57 5.13
C LYS A 90 -8.56 -0.58 6.11
N PHE A 91 -7.56 -1.42 6.38
CA PHE A 91 -7.76 -2.72 7.05
C PHE A 91 -6.99 -2.87 8.37
N GLY A 92 -6.15 -1.90 8.70
CA GLY A 92 -5.23 -1.95 9.83
C GLY A 92 -3.85 -2.47 9.47
N ASP A 93 -2.93 -2.25 10.40
CA ASP A 93 -1.55 -2.76 10.33
C ASP A 93 -1.55 -4.29 10.48
N PHE A 94 -0.66 -4.96 9.75
CA PHE A 94 -0.42 -6.39 9.95
C PHE A 94 0.22 -6.64 11.30
N LYS A 95 -0.45 -7.42 12.15
CA LYS A 95 0.06 -7.80 13.46
C LYS A 95 0.64 -9.22 13.40
N LEU A 96 1.88 -9.37 13.84
CA LEU A 96 2.54 -10.65 13.85
C LEU A 96 2.07 -11.50 15.04
N ASP A 97 1.90 -12.80 14.80
CA ASP A 97 1.68 -13.80 15.83
C ASP A 97 2.97 -14.12 16.61
N ASP A 98 2.87 -15.01 17.61
CA ASP A 98 4.00 -15.46 18.42
C ASP A 98 5.11 -16.14 17.58
N SER A 99 4.77 -16.62 16.37
CA SER A 99 5.69 -17.21 15.39
C SER A 99 6.25 -16.20 14.39
N LYS A 100 5.98 -14.91 14.60
CA LYS A 100 6.40 -13.79 13.74
C LYS A 100 5.83 -13.87 12.32
N LYS A 101 4.58 -14.31 12.21
CA LYS A 101 3.85 -14.45 10.94
C LYS A 101 2.49 -13.76 11.01
N VAL A 102 1.95 -13.47 9.84
CA VAL A 102 0.62 -12.91 9.65
C VAL A 102 0.05 -13.49 8.36
N SER A 103 -1.25 -13.76 8.34
CA SER A 103 -1.98 -14.21 7.16
C SER A 103 -3.41 -13.70 7.27
N GLU A 104 -3.84 -12.91 6.29
CA GLU A 104 -5.12 -12.22 6.31
C GLU A 104 -5.78 -12.31 4.93
N GLU A 105 -7.11 -12.21 4.90
CA GLU A 105 -7.91 -12.15 3.67
C GLU A 105 -8.91 -10.99 3.80
N TYR A 106 -8.95 -10.12 2.80
CA TYR A 106 -9.82 -8.93 2.80
C TYR A 106 -10.61 -8.84 1.50
N PHE A 107 -11.80 -8.25 1.60
CA PHE A 107 -12.56 -7.76 0.45
C PHE A 107 -12.44 -6.23 0.41
N ASP A 108 -11.85 -5.70 -0.67
CA ASP A 108 -11.59 -4.28 -0.83
C ASP A 108 -12.37 -3.72 -2.04
N LEU A 109 -13.43 -2.95 -1.74
CA LEU A 109 -14.28 -2.30 -2.76
C LEU A 109 -13.56 -1.19 -3.53
N ASN A 110 -12.49 -0.65 -2.96
CA ASN A 110 -11.65 0.39 -3.54
C ASN A 110 -10.22 -0.14 -3.79
N TYR A 111 -10.08 -1.45 -4.03
CA TYR A 111 -8.82 -2.03 -4.48
C TYR A 111 -8.54 -1.57 -5.91
N PRO A 112 -7.28 -1.41 -6.30
CA PRO A 112 -6.97 -1.17 -7.71
C PRO A 112 -7.51 -2.28 -8.61
N LEU A 113 -8.20 -1.88 -9.67
CA LEU A 113 -8.75 -2.79 -10.67
C LEU A 113 -7.61 -3.50 -11.41
N PRO A 114 -7.84 -4.73 -11.92
CA PRO A 114 -6.82 -5.45 -12.70
C PRO A 114 -6.25 -4.64 -13.87
N GLU A 115 -7.08 -3.84 -14.54
CA GLU A 115 -6.68 -2.96 -15.65
C GLU A 115 -5.88 -1.73 -15.23
N GLU A 116 -5.92 -1.36 -13.95
CA GLU A 116 -5.10 -0.28 -13.42
C GLU A 116 -3.66 -0.76 -13.12
N ASN A 117 -3.45 -2.07 -12.97
CA ASN A 117 -2.16 -2.66 -12.62
C ASN A 117 -1.10 -2.35 -13.70
N THR A 118 0.06 -1.85 -13.25
CA THR A 118 1.21 -1.59 -14.10
C THR A 118 2.42 -2.40 -13.64
N PRO A 119 3.39 -2.68 -14.53
CA PRO A 119 4.67 -3.26 -14.13
C PRO A 119 5.47 -2.41 -13.12
N GLU A 120 5.05 -1.17 -12.87
CA GLU A 120 5.71 -0.24 -11.94
C GLU A 120 5.13 -0.31 -10.53
N TRP A 121 3.98 -0.95 -10.33
CA TRP A 121 3.39 -1.05 -9.01
C TRP A 121 4.10 -2.06 -8.13
N ASN A 122 4.26 -1.67 -6.88
CA ASN A 122 4.87 -2.53 -5.87
C ASN A 122 4.12 -2.43 -4.55
N MET A 123 4.09 -3.54 -3.82
CA MET A 123 3.67 -3.57 -2.43
C MET A 123 4.89 -3.29 -1.56
N ILE A 124 4.76 -2.40 -0.57
CA ILE A 124 5.81 -2.11 0.41
C ILE A 124 5.34 -2.47 1.81
N LEU A 125 6.18 -3.16 2.56
CA LEU A 125 6.05 -3.35 3.99
C LEU A 125 6.88 -2.31 4.75
N HIS A 126 6.24 -1.65 5.71
CA HIS A 126 6.86 -0.73 6.63
C HIS A 126 6.88 -1.33 8.03
N ALA A 127 8.05 -1.53 8.62
CA ALA A 127 8.14 -1.97 10.01
C ALA A 127 7.60 -0.89 10.93
N VAL A 128 6.74 -1.22 11.90
CA VAL A 128 6.30 -0.25 12.93
C VAL A 128 7.28 -0.31 14.10
N CYS A 129 8.01 0.78 14.33
CA CYS A 129 9.04 0.85 15.37
C CYS A 129 8.84 2.14 16.18
N GLY A 130 7.99 2.06 17.19
CA GLY A 130 7.54 3.23 17.94
C GLY A 130 6.82 4.24 17.03
N LYS A 131 7.47 5.37 16.75
CA LYS A 131 6.91 6.43 15.89
C LYS A 131 7.44 6.42 14.45
N VAL A 132 8.42 5.57 14.15
CA VAL A 132 9.00 5.47 12.80
C VAL A 132 8.44 4.26 12.08
N THR A 133 8.25 4.40 10.76
CA THR A 133 7.72 3.33 9.90
C THR A 133 8.59 3.14 8.65
N PRO A 134 9.86 2.69 8.81
CA PRO A 134 10.78 2.53 7.68
C PRO A 134 10.29 1.46 6.70
N ARG A 135 10.55 1.70 5.41
CA ARG A 135 10.30 0.73 4.33
C ARG A 135 11.35 -0.37 4.41
N ILE A 136 10.93 -1.62 4.64
CA ILE A 136 11.86 -2.73 4.88
C ILE A 136 11.92 -3.76 3.75
N ALA A 137 10.81 -3.95 3.04
CA ALA A 137 10.69 -4.90 1.96
C ALA A 137 9.68 -4.38 0.95
N CYS A 138 9.92 -4.68 -0.33
CA CYS A 138 9.06 -4.26 -1.42
C CYS A 138 9.08 -5.30 -2.52
N ALA A 139 7.96 -5.47 -3.22
CA ALA A 139 7.85 -6.42 -4.31
C ALA A 139 6.87 -5.95 -5.38
N VAL A 140 7.21 -6.19 -6.65
CA VAL A 140 6.36 -5.85 -7.79
C VAL A 140 5.11 -6.75 -7.85
N GLY A 141 3.96 -6.15 -8.15
CA GLY A 141 2.75 -6.91 -8.43
C GLY A 141 2.88 -7.65 -9.77
N LYS A 142 2.63 -8.95 -9.80
CA LYS A 142 2.60 -9.73 -11.04
C LYS A 142 1.20 -10.22 -11.35
N GLN A 143 0.72 -9.92 -12.54
CA GLN A 143 -0.47 -10.57 -13.07
C GLN A 143 -0.15 -12.05 -13.25
N THR A 144 -0.78 -12.90 -12.44
CA THR A 144 -0.72 -14.36 -12.65
C THR A 144 -1.84 -14.72 -13.62
N SER A 145 -1.57 -15.59 -14.59
CA SER A 145 -2.50 -16.02 -15.64
C SER A 145 -3.70 -16.85 -15.13
N GLY A 146 -4.02 -16.80 -13.84
CA GLY A 146 -4.97 -17.67 -13.16
C GLY A 146 -6.36 -17.09 -12.88
N TRP A 147 -6.55 -15.77 -12.99
CA TRP A 147 -7.86 -15.15 -12.78
C TRP A 147 -8.41 -14.56 -14.07
N SER A 148 -8.87 -15.42 -14.98
CA SER A 148 -9.86 -14.98 -15.96
C SER A 148 -11.12 -14.61 -15.17
N SER A 149 -11.51 -13.35 -15.24
CA SER A 149 -12.85 -12.92 -14.88
C SER A 149 -13.86 -13.78 -15.65
N LEU A 150 -14.46 -14.78 -14.99
CA LEU A 150 -15.73 -15.36 -15.41
C LEU A 150 -16.85 -14.36 -15.11
N SER A 151 -16.76 -13.13 -15.63
CA SER A 151 -17.89 -12.21 -15.76
C SER A 151 -18.38 -12.25 -17.20
N GLY A 152 -18.84 -13.43 -17.59
CA GLY A 152 -19.38 -13.72 -18.91
C GLY A 152 -20.50 -14.75 -18.83
N SER A 153 -21.45 -14.58 -17.91
CA SER A 153 -22.76 -15.22 -18.01
C SER A 153 -23.84 -14.15 -17.98
N TYR A 154 -24.16 -13.68 -19.18
CA TYR A 154 -25.44 -13.05 -19.47
C TYR A 154 -26.54 -14.06 -19.11
N TYR A 155 -27.33 -13.78 -18.08
CA TYR A 155 -28.65 -14.37 -17.96
C TYR A 155 -29.51 -13.76 -19.08
N LYS A 156 -29.95 -14.61 -20.01
CA LYS A 156 -31.17 -14.42 -20.79
C LYS A 156 -32.25 -15.32 -20.21
#